data_AF-A0A6I1G3T2-F1
#
_entry.id   AF-A0A6I1G3T2-F1
#
_cell.length_a   1.000
_cell.length_b   1.000
_cell.length_c   1.000
_cell.angle_alpha   90.00
_cell.angle_beta   90.00
_cell.angle_gamma   90.00
#
_symmetry.space_group_name_H-M   'P 1'
#
loop_
_entity.id
_entity.type
_entity.pdbx_description
1 polymer ?
#
loop_
_entity_poly.entity_id
_entity_poly.type
_entity_poly.pdbx_seq_one_letter_code
_entity_poly.pdbx_strand_id
1 'polypeptide(L)'
;MVAGRPQIGVLAVQGDVREHSAALVAVGAEPRAVRRPGDLEGIAGLVIPGGESTVMDKLVRAFGLYAPLTSAIRSGLPVFGSCAGMIMLADRLVGGRADQRTLGGLDITVRRNAFGRQVDSFEADLVIDCLGSDPVRAVFIRAPWVEHHGDSVEVLASVERDGVSHPVAVRAGRLLATSFHPEVTGDLRVHRMFVDDLVGSR
;
A
#
# COMPACT_ATOMS: atom_id res chain seq x y z
N MET A 1 -25.26 3.02 -19.01
CA MET A 1 -25.18 1.88 -18.08
C MET A 1 -24.65 2.43 -16.78
N VAL A 2 -25.25 2.12 -15.63
CA VAL A 2 -24.65 2.48 -14.34
C VAL A 2 -23.47 1.55 -14.17
N ALA A 3 -22.24 2.05 -14.28
CA ALA A 3 -21.05 1.27 -13.97
C ALA A 3 -21.20 0.78 -12.52
N GLY A 4 -21.14 -0.55 -12.32
CA GLY A 4 -21.21 -1.13 -10.98
C GLY A 4 -20.05 -0.64 -10.12
N ARG A 5 -20.25 -0.53 -8.81
CA ARG A 5 -19.17 -0.14 -7.90
C ARG A 5 -18.02 -1.16 -8.01
N PRO A 6 -16.76 -0.72 -8.14
CA PRO A 6 -15.65 -1.65 -8.28
C PRO A 6 -15.47 -2.45 -6.98
N GLN A 7 -15.39 -3.77 -7.11
CA GLN A 7 -15.11 -4.63 -5.96
C GLN A 7 -13.63 -4.64 -5.65
N ILE A 8 -13.23 -4.16 -4.47
CA ILE A 8 -11.83 -4.02 -4.08
C ILE A 8 -11.52 -4.97 -2.95
N GLY A 9 -10.57 -5.88 -3.16
CA GLY A 9 -10.07 -6.74 -2.11
C GLY A 9 -9.33 -5.93 -1.04
N VAL A 10 -9.48 -6.27 0.24
CA VAL A 10 -8.62 -5.79 1.33
C VAL A 10 -8.00 -7.01 1.99
N LEU A 11 -6.68 -7.15 1.94
CA LEU A 11 -5.99 -8.30 2.53
C LEU A 11 -6.25 -8.34 4.04
N ALA A 12 -7.00 -9.34 4.49
CA ALA A 12 -7.60 -9.39 5.82
C ALA A 12 -6.99 -10.51 6.70
N VAL A 13 -5.70 -10.78 6.52
CA VAL A 13 -4.96 -11.71 7.38
C VAL A 13 -4.51 -11.05 8.69
N GLN A 14 -4.16 -9.76 8.64
CA GLN A 14 -3.82 -8.89 9.76
C GLN A 14 -3.78 -7.45 9.22
N GLY A 15 -4.12 -6.46 10.05
CA GLY A 15 -3.93 -5.03 9.73
C GLY A 15 -5.16 -4.18 10.03
N ASP A 16 -5.06 -2.91 9.65
CA ASP A 16 -6.08 -1.85 9.61
C ASP A 16 -7.12 -2.08 8.49
N VAL A 17 -7.64 -3.31 8.43
CA VAL A 17 -8.60 -3.77 7.42
C VAL A 17 -9.88 -2.94 7.46
N ARG A 18 -10.35 -2.59 8.65
CA ARG A 18 -11.62 -1.88 8.85
C ARG A 18 -11.52 -0.45 8.32
N GLU A 19 -10.41 0.21 8.61
CA GLU A 19 -10.12 1.59 8.23
C GLU A 19 -10.04 1.71 6.70
N HIS A 20 -9.28 0.83 6.04
CA HIS A 20 -9.27 0.78 4.58
C HIS A 20 -10.63 0.43 3.97
N SER A 21 -11.39 -0.49 4.57
CA SER A 21 -12.73 -0.82 4.07
C SER A 21 -13.67 0.38 4.15
N ALA A 22 -13.63 1.15 5.24
CA ALA A 22 -14.42 2.37 5.41
C ALA A 22 -14.04 3.44 4.38
N ALA A 23 -12.74 3.66 4.16
CA ALA A 23 -12.24 4.60 3.17
C ALA A 23 -12.67 4.21 1.74
N LEU A 24 -12.61 2.92 1.39
CA LEU A 24 -13.07 2.41 0.09
C LEU A 24 -14.57 2.64 -0.13
N VAL A 25 -15.41 2.39 0.89
CA VAL A 25 -16.85 2.69 0.82
C VAL A 25 -17.08 4.19 0.58
N ALA A 26 -16.33 5.05 1.27
CA ALA A 26 -16.47 6.49 1.17
C ALA A 26 -16.07 7.05 -0.21
N VAL A 27 -15.21 6.35 -0.97
CA VAL A 27 -14.85 6.70 -2.35
C VAL A 27 -15.65 5.91 -3.41
N GLY A 28 -16.70 5.18 -3.01
CA GLY A 28 -17.64 4.56 -3.94
C GLY A 28 -17.29 3.13 -4.39
N ALA A 29 -16.31 2.48 -3.76
CA ALA A 29 -15.95 1.09 -4.00
C ALA A 29 -16.68 0.11 -3.05
N GLU A 30 -16.69 -1.18 -3.40
CA GLU A 30 -17.22 -2.27 -2.58
C GLU A 30 -16.09 -3.12 -2.00
N PRO A 31 -15.71 -2.93 -0.72
CA PRO A 31 -14.60 -3.69 -0.14
C PRO A 31 -14.99 -5.16 0.08
N ARG A 32 -14.05 -6.07 -0.20
CA ARG A 32 -14.15 -7.49 0.11
C ARG A 32 -12.94 -7.90 0.94
N ALA A 33 -13.17 -8.47 2.12
CA ALA A 33 -12.09 -9.04 2.92
C ALA A 33 -11.48 -10.26 2.21
N VAL A 34 -10.16 -10.26 2.00
CA VAL A 34 -9.42 -11.36 1.38
C VAL A 34 -8.67 -12.14 2.46
N ARG A 35 -9.14 -13.35 2.76
CA ARG A 35 -8.56 -14.24 3.79
C ARG A 35 -8.11 -15.57 3.21
N ARG A 36 -8.62 -15.95 2.04
CA ARG A 36 -8.38 -17.22 1.34
C ARG A 36 -8.27 -16.99 -0.18
N PRO A 37 -7.66 -17.92 -0.94
CA PRO A 37 -7.47 -17.75 -2.38
C PRO A 37 -8.72 -17.40 -3.17
N GLY A 38 -9.86 -18.05 -2.89
CA GLY A 38 -11.13 -17.78 -3.59
C GLY A 38 -11.68 -16.36 -3.39
N ASP A 39 -11.24 -15.65 -2.35
CA ASP A 39 -11.70 -14.26 -2.12
C ASP A 39 -11.14 -13.29 -3.17
N LEU A 40 -10.07 -13.68 -3.88
CA LEU A 40 -9.48 -12.90 -4.97
C LEU A 40 -10.32 -12.94 -6.26
N GLU A 41 -11.26 -13.87 -6.39
CA GLU A 41 -12.03 -14.04 -7.61
C GLU A 41 -12.98 -12.85 -7.85
N GLY A 42 -12.81 -12.16 -8.97
CA GLY A 42 -13.68 -11.06 -9.38
C GLY A 42 -13.39 -9.70 -8.74
N ILE A 43 -12.32 -9.57 -7.95
CA ILE A 43 -11.88 -8.24 -7.47
C ILE A 43 -11.25 -7.44 -8.62
N ALA A 44 -11.51 -6.14 -8.65
CA ALA A 44 -10.97 -5.20 -9.62
C ALA A 44 -9.63 -4.59 -9.17
N GLY A 45 -9.33 -4.66 -7.88
CA GLY A 45 -8.06 -4.22 -7.28
C GLY A 45 -7.90 -4.78 -5.87
N LEU A 46 -6.72 -4.59 -5.29
CA LEU A 46 -6.37 -5.08 -3.95
C LEU A 46 -5.72 -3.97 -3.12
N VAL A 47 -6.14 -3.84 -1.86
CA VAL A 47 -5.43 -3.07 -0.84
C VAL A 47 -4.71 -4.03 0.10
N ILE A 48 -3.42 -3.77 0.33
CA ILE A 48 -2.62 -4.42 1.36
C ILE A 48 -2.44 -3.40 2.49
N PRO A 49 -3.12 -3.59 3.63
CA PRO A 49 -3.15 -2.59 4.69
C PRO A 49 -1.81 -2.50 5.44
N GLY A 50 -1.75 -1.56 6.39
CA GLY A 50 -0.72 -1.53 7.40
C GLY A 50 -0.80 -2.73 8.37
N GLY A 51 0.13 -2.75 9.34
CA GLY A 51 0.25 -3.84 10.31
C GLY A 51 1.70 -4.29 10.52
N GLU A 52 1.88 -5.57 10.82
CA GLU A 52 3.19 -6.18 11.03
C GLU A 52 3.51 -7.09 9.83
N SER A 53 4.25 -6.55 8.86
CA SER A 53 4.63 -7.24 7.61
C SER A 53 5.22 -8.64 7.82
N THR A 54 5.97 -8.88 8.90
CA THR A 54 6.51 -10.23 9.20
C THR A 54 5.41 -11.23 9.58
N VAL A 55 4.36 -10.78 10.26
CA VAL A 55 3.18 -11.60 10.57
C VAL A 55 2.33 -11.79 9.31
N MET A 56 2.16 -10.74 8.51
CA MET A 56 1.43 -10.81 7.24
C MET A 56 2.05 -11.84 6.28
N ASP A 57 3.36 -11.84 6.07
CA ASP A 57 4.06 -12.86 5.26
C ASP A 57 3.76 -14.29 5.75
N LYS A 58 3.94 -14.52 7.06
CA LYS A 58 3.67 -15.84 7.65
C LYS A 58 2.23 -16.29 7.43
N LEU A 59 1.25 -15.41 7.63
CA LEU A 59 -0.17 -15.73 7.45
C LEU A 59 -0.55 -15.91 5.98
N VAL A 60 -0.04 -15.06 5.09
CA VAL A 60 -0.20 -15.19 3.63
C VAL A 60 0.28 -16.56 3.16
N ARG A 61 1.43 -17.02 3.64
CA ARG A 61 1.95 -18.35 3.32
C ARG A 61 1.13 -19.46 3.96
N ALA A 62 0.79 -19.33 5.24
CA ALA A 62 0.02 -20.33 5.98
C ALA A 62 -1.38 -20.56 5.39
N PHE A 63 -2.00 -19.52 4.82
CA PHE A 63 -3.32 -19.61 4.19
C PHE A 63 -3.28 -19.87 2.68
N GLY A 64 -2.10 -20.18 2.11
CA GLY A 64 -1.96 -20.49 0.68
C GLY A 64 -2.20 -19.30 -0.24
N LEU A 65 -2.14 -18.07 0.27
CA LEU A 65 -2.38 -16.83 -0.48
C LEU A 65 -1.16 -16.37 -1.29
N TYR A 66 0.05 -16.81 -0.94
CA TYR A 66 1.29 -16.31 -1.55
C TYR A 66 1.32 -16.42 -3.07
N ALA A 67 1.10 -17.63 -3.62
CA ALA A 67 1.12 -17.84 -5.06
C ALA A 67 -0.04 -17.12 -5.79
N PRO A 68 -1.30 -17.17 -5.33
CA PRO A 68 -2.38 -16.39 -5.91
C PRO A 68 -2.13 -14.87 -5.93
N LEU A 69 -1.64 -14.30 -4.84
CA LEU A 69 -1.37 -12.86 -4.75
C LEU A 69 -0.25 -12.42 -5.69
N THR A 70 0.88 -13.12 -5.67
CA THR A 70 2.02 -12.82 -6.56
C THR A 70 1.66 -13.00 -8.03
N SER A 71 0.85 -14.01 -8.36
CA SER A 71 0.32 -14.21 -9.71
C SER A 71 -0.60 -13.07 -10.14
N ALA A 72 -1.52 -12.62 -9.28
CA ALA A 72 -2.43 -11.52 -9.57
C ALA A 72 -1.70 -10.20 -9.79
N ILE A 73 -0.72 -9.88 -8.93
CA ILE A 73 0.15 -8.70 -9.07
C ILE A 73 0.89 -8.73 -10.42
N ARG A 74 1.55 -9.85 -10.74
CA ARG A 74 2.28 -10.02 -12.01
C ARG A 74 1.36 -9.96 -13.25
N SER A 75 0.11 -10.34 -13.10
CA SER A 75 -0.90 -10.28 -14.16
C SER A 75 -1.53 -8.89 -14.33
N GLY A 76 -1.09 -7.89 -13.55
CA GLY A 76 -1.51 -6.50 -13.69
C GLY A 76 -2.76 -6.11 -12.88
N LEU A 77 -3.08 -6.87 -11.82
CA LEU A 77 -4.08 -6.44 -10.84
C LEU A 77 -3.60 -5.13 -10.18
N PRO A 78 -4.42 -4.07 -10.14
CA PRO A 78 -4.11 -2.87 -9.39
C PRO A 78 -3.96 -3.17 -7.90
N VAL A 79 -2.84 -2.74 -7.30
CA VAL A 79 -2.60 -2.96 -5.87
C VAL A 79 -2.12 -1.68 -5.18
N PHE A 80 -2.73 -1.37 -4.04
CA PHE A 80 -2.30 -0.29 -3.15
C PHE A 80 -1.79 -0.87 -1.82
N GLY A 81 -0.53 -0.62 -1.48
CA GLY A 81 0.07 -1.00 -0.19
C GLY A 81 0.35 0.19 0.72
N SER A 82 -0.27 0.25 1.89
CA SER A 82 0.01 1.27 2.93
C SER A 82 0.93 0.70 4.02
N CYS A 83 1.96 1.45 4.43
CA CYS A 83 2.91 1.10 5.48
C CYS A 83 3.48 -0.34 5.36
N ALA A 84 2.92 -1.31 6.08
CA ALA A 84 3.29 -2.73 5.93
C ALA A 84 3.01 -3.27 4.52
N GLY A 85 1.97 -2.79 3.85
CA GLY A 85 1.68 -3.07 2.45
C GLY A 85 2.78 -2.61 1.49
N MET A 86 3.41 -1.45 1.73
CA MET A 86 4.60 -1.03 0.98
C MET A 86 5.73 -2.04 1.14
N ILE A 87 5.99 -2.49 2.38
CA ILE A 87 7.00 -3.53 2.66
C ILE A 87 6.66 -4.82 1.93
N MET A 88 5.39 -5.22 1.90
CA MET A 88 4.93 -6.44 1.21
C MET A 88 5.07 -6.33 -0.31
N LEU A 89 4.96 -5.15 -0.93
CA LEU A 89 5.10 -4.96 -2.38
C LEU A 89 6.54 -4.75 -2.84
N ALA A 90 7.48 -4.45 -1.94
CA ALA A 90 8.86 -4.22 -2.29
C ALA A 90 9.57 -5.49 -2.78
N ASP A 91 10.37 -5.36 -3.84
CA ASP A 91 11.22 -6.46 -4.31
C ASP A 91 12.40 -6.73 -3.37
N ARG A 92 12.85 -5.71 -2.61
CA ARG A 92 14.03 -5.80 -1.73
C ARG A 92 13.78 -5.11 -0.39
N LEU A 93 14.36 -5.65 0.68
CA LEU A 93 14.20 -5.12 2.04
C LEU A 93 15.56 -4.85 2.72
N VAL A 94 15.62 -3.75 3.48
CA VAL A 94 16.67 -3.46 4.46
C VAL A 94 16.05 -3.47 5.86
N GLY A 95 16.71 -4.13 6.81
CA GLY A 95 16.18 -4.29 8.18
C GLY A 95 15.04 -5.31 8.31
N GLY A 96 14.86 -6.18 7.30
CA GLY A 96 13.98 -7.35 7.35
C GLY A 96 14.58 -8.52 8.13
N ARG A 97 13.75 -9.51 8.48
CA ARG A 97 14.27 -10.79 8.97
C ARG A 97 14.79 -11.61 7.79
N ALA A 98 15.80 -12.46 7.99
CA ALA A 98 16.34 -13.32 6.93
C ALA A 98 15.30 -14.24 6.27
N ASP A 99 14.24 -14.60 7.01
CA ASP A 99 13.15 -15.47 6.55
C ASP A 99 11.93 -14.71 6.01
N GLN A 100 11.92 -13.38 6.11
CA GLN A 100 10.79 -12.54 5.68
C GLN A 100 10.73 -12.51 4.16
N ARG A 101 9.57 -12.88 3.60
CA ARG A 101 9.28 -12.72 2.18
C ARG A 101 8.39 -11.51 1.94
N THR A 102 8.44 -11.04 0.70
CA THR A 102 7.52 -10.05 0.13
C THR A 102 6.73 -10.70 -1.01
N LEU A 103 5.64 -10.06 -1.41
CA LEU A 103 4.92 -10.36 -2.64
C LEU A 103 5.67 -9.81 -3.86
N GLY A 104 6.39 -8.70 -3.69
CA GLY A 104 7.10 -8.01 -4.76
C GLY A 104 6.17 -7.35 -5.75
N GLY A 105 6.74 -6.89 -6.87
CA GLY A 105 6.06 -6.22 -7.96
C GLY A 105 6.42 -4.73 -8.07
N LEU A 106 6.85 -4.10 -6.97
CA LEU A 106 7.47 -2.78 -7.00
C LEU A 106 8.99 -2.93 -6.95
N ASP A 107 9.68 -2.42 -7.98
CA ASP A 107 11.13 -2.38 -8.07
C ASP A 107 11.72 -1.31 -7.12
N ILE A 108 11.53 -1.54 -5.82
CA ILE A 108 11.97 -0.69 -4.72
C ILE A 108 12.70 -1.50 -3.67
N THR A 109 13.68 -0.87 -3.04
CA THR A 109 14.33 -1.33 -1.82
C THR A 109 13.73 -0.56 -0.65
N VAL A 110 13.06 -1.24 0.27
CA VAL A 110 12.39 -0.60 1.42
C VAL A 110 13.14 -0.84 2.71
N ARG A 111 13.46 0.22 3.45
CA ARG A 111 13.97 0.13 4.83
C ARG A 111 12.80 0.05 5.81
N ARG A 112 12.78 -1.00 6.64
CA ARG A 112 11.76 -1.17 7.69
C ARG A 112 12.05 -0.27 8.89
N ASN A 113 10.99 0.25 9.52
CA ASN A 113 11.06 1.09 10.73
C ASN A 113 12.10 2.20 10.62
N ALA A 114 12.13 2.88 9.47
CA ALA A 114 13.26 3.70 9.08
C ALA A 114 13.40 4.97 9.92
N PHE A 115 12.28 5.44 10.51
CA PHE A 115 12.24 6.63 11.35
C PHE A 115 12.60 6.41 12.82
N GLY A 116 12.89 5.17 13.26
CA GLY A 116 13.33 4.88 14.64
C GLY A 116 12.39 3.99 15.45
N ARG A 117 12.40 4.14 16.78
CA ARG A 117 11.63 3.29 17.73
C ARG A 117 10.18 3.79 17.79
N GLN A 118 9.31 3.03 18.48
CA GLN A 118 7.86 3.31 18.64
C GLN A 118 7.48 4.74 19.13
N VAL A 119 8.44 5.53 19.60
CA VAL A 119 8.23 6.91 20.08
C VAL A 119 8.27 7.94 18.93
N ASP A 120 8.63 7.52 17.71
CA ASP A 120 8.86 8.39 16.55
C ASP A 120 7.69 8.41 15.56
N SER A 121 6.45 8.15 16.02
CA SER A 121 5.28 8.43 15.18
C SER A 121 5.15 9.94 14.99
N PHE A 122 5.01 10.38 13.74
CA PHE A 122 4.88 11.80 13.43
C PHE A 122 3.89 12.01 12.29
N GLU A 123 3.46 13.26 12.14
CA GLU A 123 2.63 13.72 11.05
C GLU A 123 3.42 14.70 10.19
N ALA A 124 3.21 14.64 8.87
CA ALA A 124 3.74 15.64 7.95
C ALA A 124 2.69 15.98 6.90
N ASP A 125 2.74 17.22 6.40
CA ASP A 125 1.93 17.67 5.28
C ASP A 125 2.73 17.44 3.99
N LEU A 126 2.21 16.57 3.11
CA LEU A 126 2.87 16.18 1.86
C LEU A 126 2.14 16.80 0.68
N VAL A 127 2.87 17.53 -0.18
CA VAL A 127 2.34 17.89 -1.50
C VAL A 127 2.51 16.68 -2.42
N ILE A 128 1.41 16.23 -3.00
CA ILE A 128 1.38 15.11 -3.95
C ILE A 128 0.74 15.66 -5.21
N ASP A 129 1.55 15.98 -6.22
CA ASP A 129 1.12 16.79 -7.37
C ASP A 129 -0.13 16.25 -8.08
N CYS A 130 -0.24 14.92 -8.21
CA CYS A 130 -1.39 14.27 -8.82
C CYS A 130 -2.69 14.35 -7.99
N LEU A 131 -2.61 14.78 -6.72
CA LEU A 131 -3.76 14.96 -5.80
C LEU A 131 -4.12 16.43 -5.57
N GLY A 132 -3.51 17.34 -6.33
CA GLY A 132 -3.70 18.79 -6.23
C GLY A 132 -2.67 19.49 -5.34
N SER A 133 -2.82 20.81 -5.21
CA SER A 133 -1.88 21.68 -4.49
C SER A 133 -2.01 21.63 -2.97
N ASP A 134 -3.19 21.26 -2.45
CA ASP A 134 -3.43 21.21 -1.02
C ASP A 134 -2.68 20.02 -0.41
N PRO A 135 -1.88 20.21 0.67
CA PRO A 135 -1.14 19.11 1.25
C PRO A 135 -2.04 17.98 1.75
N VAL A 136 -1.58 16.74 1.60
CA VAL A 136 -2.15 15.55 2.23
C VAL A 136 -1.52 15.39 3.60
N ARG A 137 -2.34 15.33 4.66
CA ARG A 137 -1.86 15.02 6.00
C ARG A 137 -1.46 13.54 6.06
N ALA A 138 -0.16 13.27 6.19
CA ALA A 138 0.40 11.93 6.24
C ALA A 138 0.78 11.53 7.68
N VAL A 139 0.21 10.41 8.15
CA VAL A 139 0.47 9.85 9.47
C VAL A 139 1.47 8.70 9.36
N PHE A 140 2.65 8.86 9.94
CA PHE A 140 3.74 7.88 9.92
C PHE A 140 3.82 7.17 11.26
N ILE A 141 3.56 5.85 11.29
CA ILE A 141 3.62 5.03 12.50
C ILE A 141 4.63 3.91 12.27
N ARG A 142 5.82 4.04 12.88
CA ARG A 142 6.97 3.13 12.63
C ARG A 142 7.22 2.91 11.13
N ALA A 143 7.04 3.97 10.35
CA ALA A 143 6.90 3.86 8.91
C ALA A 143 8.18 3.34 8.24
N PRO A 144 8.05 2.61 7.12
CA PRO A 144 9.15 2.38 6.21
C PRO A 144 9.46 3.64 5.37
N TRP A 145 10.56 3.62 4.62
CA TRP A 145 10.73 4.48 3.44
C TRP A 145 11.40 3.70 2.32
N VAL A 146 11.44 4.29 1.14
CA VAL A 146 12.19 3.77 0.00
C VAL A 146 13.65 4.22 0.08
N GLU A 147 14.59 3.27 0.09
CA GLU A 147 16.04 3.53 0.02
C GLU A 147 16.51 3.71 -1.42
N HIS A 148 15.99 2.86 -2.30
CA HIS A 148 16.32 2.84 -3.72
C HIS A 148 15.08 2.45 -4.50
N HIS A 149 14.95 2.97 -5.72
CA HIS A 149 13.90 2.59 -6.65
C HIS A 149 14.48 2.45 -8.06
N GLY A 150 13.86 1.64 -8.90
CA GLY A 150 14.18 1.54 -10.32
C GLY A 150 13.66 2.73 -11.13
N ASP A 151 14.09 2.79 -12.39
CA ASP A 151 13.76 3.90 -13.31
C ASP A 151 12.27 3.99 -13.66
N SER A 152 11.55 2.86 -13.58
CA SER A 152 10.11 2.81 -13.86
C SER A 152 9.23 3.24 -12.68
N VAL A 153 9.84 3.59 -11.55
CA VAL A 153 9.13 4.02 -10.34
C VAL A 153 9.03 5.53 -10.30
N GLU A 154 7.81 6.02 -10.29
CA GLU A 154 7.48 7.43 -10.09
C GLU A 154 7.40 7.73 -8.60
N VAL A 155 8.18 8.73 -8.17
CA VAL A 155 8.11 9.26 -6.80
C VAL A 155 7.02 10.32 -6.73
N LEU A 156 5.99 10.07 -5.92
CA LEU A 156 4.84 10.96 -5.76
C LEU A 156 5.04 11.94 -4.59
N ALA A 157 5.78 11.52 -3.55
CA ALA A 157 6.12 12.36 -2.41
C ALA A 157 7.36 11.83 -1.69
N SER A 158 8.11 12.74 -1.07
CA SER A 158 9.30 12.47 -0.27
C SER A 158 9.26 13.21 1.06
N VAL A 159 10.04 12.72 2.03
CA VAL A 159 10.36 13.46 3.26
C VAL A 159 11.87 13.61 3.39
N GLU A 160 12.30 14.72 3.97
CA GLU A 160 13.71 14.97 4.29
C GLU A 160 14.06 14.37 5.66
N ARG A 161 15.13 13.59 5.72
CA ARG A 161 15.74 13.11 6.97
C ARG A 161 17.25 13.22 6.88
N ASP A 162 17.86 13.88 7.86
CA ASP A 162 19.32 14.06 7.94
C ASP A 162 19.94 14.65 6.65
N GLY A 163 19.20 15.51 5.95
CA GLY A 163 19.59 16.13 4.68
C GLY A 163 19.46 15.23 3.45
N VAL A 164 18.77 14.10 3.58
CA VAL A 164 18.50 13.15 2.50
C VAL A 164 16.99 13.04 2.26
N SER A 165 16.60 13.17 1.00
CA SER A 165 15.22 12.97 0.57
C SER A 165 14.89 11.49 0.42
N HIS A 166 13.86 11.04 1.11
CA HIS A 166 13.39 9.65 1.07
C HIS A 166 11.98 9.56 0.50
N PRO A 167 11.73 8.79 -0.57
CA PRO A 167 10.39 8.59 -1.09
C PRO A 167 9.49 7.88 -0.07
N VAL A 168 8.28 8.42 0.09
CA VAL A 168 7.24 7.94 1.02
C VAL A 168 5.90 7.70 0.33
N ALA A 169 5.73 8.12 -0.92
CA ALA A 169 4.66 7.69 -1.80
C ALA A 169 5.25 7.44 -3.19
N VAL A 170 4.99 6.26 -3.75
CA VAL A 170 5.52 5.84 -5.06
C VAL A 170 4.47 5.11 -5.87
N ARG A 171 4.59 5.19 -7.19
CA ARG A 171 3.76 4.49 -8.16
C ARG A 171 4.62 3.83 -9.23
N ALA A 172 4.26 2.63 -9.66
CA ALA A 172 4.81 2.01 -10.87
C ALA A 172 3.73 1.18 -11.56
N GLY A 173 3.37 1.57 -12.80
CA GLY A 173 2.24 0.96 -13.50
C GLY A 173 0.95 1.04 -12.68
N ARG A 174 0.40 -0.11 -12.28
CA ARG A 174 -0.84 -0.23 -11.49
C ARG A 174 -0.59 -0.47 -10.00
N LEU A 175 0.63 -0.29 -9.54
CA LEU A 175 1.02 -0.47 -8.15
C LEU A 175 1.25 0.89 -7.50
N LEU A 176 0.62 1.10 -6.36
CA LEU A 176 0.73 2.28 -5.51
C LEU A 176 1.25 1.84 -4.14
N ALA A 177 2.16 2.59 -3.56
CA ALA A 177 2.59 2.36 -2.19
C ALA A 177 2.79 3.67 -1.42
N THR A 178 2.34 3.70 -0.17
CA THR A 178 2.58 4.79 0.77
C THR A 178 3.26 4.26 2.04
N SER A 179 4.22 5.01 2.57
CA SER A 179 4.86 4.73 3.87
C SER A 179 3.96 5.07 5.04
N PHE A 180 3.03 6.01 4.82
CA PHE A 180 2.08 6.51 5.79
C PHE A 180 0.71 5.82 5.65
N HIS A 181 -0.15 6.12 6.61
CA HIS A 181 -1.49 5.59 6.77
C HIS A 181 -2.56 6.60 6.30
N PRO A 182 -2.93 6.66 5.00
CA PRO A 182 -3.99 7.57 4.57
C PRO A 182 -5.35 7.22 5.17
N GLU A 183 -5.58 5.95 5.52
CA GLU A 183 -6.83 5.41 6.03
C GLU A 183 -7.18 5.83 7.47
N VAL A 184 -6.19 6.31 8.23
CA VAL A 184 -6.42 6.82 9.60
C VAL A 184 -6.68 8.33 9.63
N THR A 185 -6.70 8.96 8.46
CA THR A 185 -7.00 10.39 8.30
C THR A 185 -8.41 10.57 7.72
N GLY A 186 -8.92 11.80 7.74
CA GLY A 186 -10.14 12.14 7.02
C GLY A 186 -9.94 12.39 5.52
N ASP A 187 -8.69 12.35 5.03
CA ASP A 187 -8.36 12.66 3.63
C ASP A 187 -8.39 11.40 2.77
N LEU A 188 -9.37 11.35 1.87
CA LEU A 188 -9.64 10.19 1.01
C LEU A 188 -8.98 10.30 -0.37
N ARG A 189 -8.17 11.33 -0.64
CA ARG A 189 -7.60 11.56 -1.98
C ARG A 189 -6.73 10.41 -2.48
N VAL A 190 -5.96 9.77 -1.60
CA VAL A 190 -5.13 8.61 -1.97
C VAL A 190 -5.99 7.40 -2.35
N HIS A 191 -7.03 7.08 -1.57
CA HIS A 191 -7.96 5.98 -1.90
C HIS A 191 -8.75 6.28 -3.17
N ARG A 192 -9.15 7.54 -3.37
CA ARG A 192 -9.85 7.98 -4.58
C ARG A 192 -8.96 7.81 -5.80
N MET A 193 -7.72 8.29 -5.76
CA MET A 193 -6.74 8.08 -6.85
C MET A 193 -6.55 6.60 -7.15
N PHE A 194 -6.46 5.73 -6.13
CA PHE A 194 -6.36 4.30 -6.36
C PHE A 194 -7.59 3.73 -7.10
N VAL A 195 -8.79 4.09 -6.67
CA VAL A 195 -10.05 3.59 -7.27
C VAL A 195 -10.28 4.17 -8.66
N ASP A 196 -10.11 5.48 -8.83
CA ASP A 196 -10.47 6.17 -10.06
C ASP A 196 -9.40 5.97 -11.15
N ASP A 197 -8.12 6.09 -10.80
CA ASP A 197 -7.03 6.14 -11.80
C ASP A 197 -6.41 4.76 -12.07
N LEU A 198 -6.31 3.90 -11.05
CA LEU A 198 -5.60 2.62 -11.18
C LEU A 198 -6.53 1.43 -11.39
N VAL A 199 -7.72 1.45 -10.79
CA VAL A 199 -8.74 0.43 -11.05
C VAL A 199 -9.57 0.79 -12.28
N GLY A 200 -9.98 2.07 -12.38
CA GLY A 200 -10.76 2.57 -13.49
C GLY A 200 -12.25 2.19 -13.40
N SER A 201 -13.11 3.15 -13.70
CA SER A 201 -14.52 2.87 -14.00
C SER A 201 -14.58 2.14 -15.34
N ARG A 202 -14.95 0.85 -15.34
CA ARG A 202 -15.32 0.13 -16.58
C ARG A 202 -16.59 0.72 -17.19
#